data_AF-A0A2X3J2H0-F1
#
_entry.id   AF-A0A2X3J2H0-F1
#
_cell.length_a   1.000
_cell.length_b   1.000
_cell.length_c   1.000
_cell.angle_alpha   90.00
_cell.angle_beta   90.00
_cell.angle_gamma   90.00
#
_symmetry.space_group_name_H-M   'P 1'
#
loop_
_entity.id
_entity.type
_entity.pdbx_description
1 polymer ?
#
loop_
_entity_poly.entity_id
_entity_poly.type
_entity_poly.pdbx_seq_one_letter_code
_entity_poly.pdbx_strand_id
1 'polypeptide(L)'
;MVKNQTYTVQEGDRNLQAIARRFDTGAMLLLEANNTIAPVPKPGTVLTIPSQLLLPDVPREGIVVNLAELRLYYFPPGQNIVQVYPIGIGLQGLETPLMTTKIGQKIPNPHLDTYRRYSPAIPGERDQAAACRACRA
;
A
#
# COMPACT_ATOMS: atom_id res chain seq x y z
N MET A 1 4.91 -4.19 -21.65
CA MET A 1 6.32 -4.48 -21.31
C MET A 1 6.79 -3.40 -20.35
N VAL A 2 6.99 -3.75 -19.08
CA VAL A 2 7.43 -2.80 -18.06
C VAL A 2 8.94 -2.60 -18.21
N LYS A 3 9.36 -1.39 -18.58
CA LYS A 3 10.77 -1.05 -18.79
C LYS A 3 11.28 -0.28 -17.58
N ASN A 4 12.49 -0.62 -17.13
CA ASN A 4 13.18 0.19 -16.14
C ASN A 4 13.38 1.60 -16.71
N GLN A 5 13.04 2.59 -15.90
CA GLN A 5 13.16 4.00 -16.25
C GLN A 5 14.29 4.60 -15.44
N THR A 6 14.92 5.66 -15.96
CA THR A 6 15.95 6.41 -15.24
C THR A 6 15.38 7.70 -14.72
N TYR A 7 15.80 8.11 -13.54
CA TYR A 7 15.42 9.36 -12.91
C TYR A 7 16.65 10.11 -12.41
N THR A 8 16.77 11.39 -12.78
CA THR A 8 17.84 12.25 -12.27
C THR A 8 17.39 12.94 -11.00
N VAL A 9 18.14 12.76 -9.92
CA VAL A 9 17.85 13.34 -8.61
C VAL A 9 17.89 14.87 -8.69
N GLN A 10 16.84 15.49 -8.17
CA GLN A 10 16.67 16.94 -8.15
C GLN A 10 17.08 17.51 -6.78
N GLU A 11 17.39 18.82 -6.73
CA GLU A 11 17.79 19.51 -5.49
C GLU A 11 16.72 19.44 -4.39
N GLY A 12 15.44 19.32 -4.76
CA GLY A 12 14.32 19.16 -3.82
C GLY A 12 14.08 17.72 -3.32
N ASP A 13 14.83 16.73 -3.81
CA ASP A 13 14.64 15.34 -3.41
C ASP A 13 15.33 15.04 -2.07
N ARG A 14 14.52 14.89 -1.02
CA ARG A 14 15.01 14.80 0.36
C ARG A 14 15.71 13.48 0.70
N ASN A 15 15.19 12.36 0.20
CA ASN A 15 15.68 11.01 0.47
C ASN A 15 15.10 10.01 -0.54
N LEU A 16 15.62 8.78 -0.54
CA LEU A 16 15.14 7.70 -1.42
C LEU A 16 13.65 7.39 -1.22
N GLN A 17 13.11 7.52 0.00
CA GLN A 17 11.68 7.29 0.27
C GLN A 17 10.79 8.29 -0.45
N ALA A 18 11.17 9.57 -0.47
CA ALA A 18 10.43 10.61 -1.17
C ALA A 18 10.44 10.40 -2.69
N ILE A 19 11.57 9.95 -3.25
CA ILE A 19 11.68 9.60 -4.66
C ILE A 19 10.84 8.36 -4.97
N ALA A 20 10.97 7.30 -4.17
CA ALA A 20 10.28 6.03 -4.37
C ALA A 20 8.75 6.19 -4.41
N ARG A 21 8.20 7.08 -3.57
CA ARG A 21 6.77 7.43 -3.57
C ARG A 21 6.26 8.02 -4.89
N ARG A 22 7.10 8.67 -5.70
CA ARG A 22 6.69 9.22 -7.01
C ARG A 22 6.53 8.14 -8.07
N PHE A 23 7.13 6.98 -7.83
CA PHE A 23 7.22 5.88 -8.78
C PHE A 23 6.53 4.61 -8.26
N ASP A 24 5.73 4.73 -7.18
CA ASP A 24 5.03 3.62 -6.54
C ASP A 24 5.94 2.41 -6.23
N THR A 25 7.19 2.69 -5.84
CA THR A 25 8.20 1.68 -5.51
C THR A 25 8.69 1.81 -4.07
N GLY A 26 9.46 0.81 -3.61
CA GLY A 26 10.07 0.81 -2.29
C GLY A 26 11.44 1.49 -2.29
N ALA A 27 11.76 2.23 -1.23
CA ALA A 27 13.09 2.82 -1.08
C ALA A 27 14.20 1.76 -1.05
N MET A 28 13.92 0.57 -0.49
CA MET A 28 14.85 -0.56 -0.51
C MET A 28 15.15 -1.03 -1.93
N LEU A 29 14.15 -1.07 -2.81
CA LEU A 29 14.33 -1.48 -4.21
C LEU A 29 15.18 -0.46 -4.98
N LEU A 30 15.02 0.83 -4.69
CA LEU A 30 15.91 1.86 -5.25
C LEU A 30 17.35 1.66 -4.76
N LEU A 31 17.53 1.32 -3.48
CA LEU A 31 18.84 1.07 -2.89
C LEU A 31 19.51 -0.15 -3.54
N GLU A 32 18.80 -1.26 -3.68
CA GLU A 32 19.27 -2.49 -4.32
C GLU A 32 19.58 -2.30 -5.80
N ALA A 33 18.70 -1.64 -6.55
CA ALA A 33 18.87 -1.42 -7.99
C ALA A 33 20.03 -0.49 -8.35
N ASN A 34 20.42 0.39 -7.43
CA ASN A 34 21.49 1.39 -7.65
C ASN A 34 22.74 1.14 -6.81
N ASN A 35 22.77 0.06 -6.01
CA ASN A 35 23.85 -0.30 -5.10
C ASN A 35 24.34 0.90 -4.23
N THR A 36 23.40 1.74 -3.80
CA THR A 36 23.70 3.01 -3.12
C THR A 36 23.62 2.86 -1.61
N ILE A 37 24.74 3.02 -0.90
CA ILE A 37 24.77 2.99 0.58
C ILE A 37 24.25 4.30 1.18
N ALA A 38 24.23 5.41 0.42
CA ALA A 38 23.78 6.71 0.89
C ALA A 38 22.24 6.86 0.79
N PRO A 39 21.50 7.06 1.90
CA PRO A 39 20.04 7.21 1.89
C PRO A 39 19.56 8.55 1.31
N VAL A 40 20.46 9.53 1.19
CA VAL A 40 20.22 10.82 0.55
C VAL A 40 21.10 10.91 -0.69
N PRO A 41 20.53 10.72 -1.90
CA PRO A 41 21.31 10.80 -3.12
C PRO A 41 21.64 12.27 -3.44
N LYS A 42 22.82 12.51 -4.03
CA LYS A 42 23.22 13.87 -4.43
C LYS A 42 22.42 14.30 -5.66
N PRO A 43 22.01 15.58 -5.76
CA PRO A 43 21.41 16.11 -7.00
C PRO A 43 22.31 15.84 -8.22
N GLY A 44 21.70 15.52 -9.36
CA GLY A 44 22.41 15.10 -10.58
C GLY A 44 22.76 13.61 -10.65
N THR A 45 22.56 12.84 -9.57
CA THR A 45 22.72 11.38 -9.60
C THR A 45 21.62 10.77 -10.47
N VAL A 46 21.99 9.86 -11.38
CA VAL A 46 21.04 9.09 -12.19
C VAL A 46 20.71 7.80 -11.44
N LEU A 47 19.43 7.62 -11.14
CA LEU A 47 18.89 6.43 -10.50
C LEU A 47 18.13 5.60 -11.52
N THR A 48 18.38 4.29 -11.53
CA THR A 48 17.53 3.29 -12.15
C THR A 48 16.34 3.04 -11.24
N ILE A 49 15.14 3.21 -11.77
CA ILE A 49 13.88 2.91 -11.08
C ILE A 49 13.43 1.51 -11.53
N PRO A 50 13.51 0.51 -10.63
CA PRO A 50 13.03 -0.83 -10.92
C PRO A 50 11.51 -0.80 -10.97
N SER A 51 10.95 -1.05 -12.14
CA SER A 51 9.50 -1.11 -12.36
C SER A 51 9.02 -2.54 -12.63
N GLN A 52 9.95 -3.47 -12.90
CA GLN A 52 9.63 -4.86 -13.13
C GLN A 52 9.28 -5.57 -11.82
N LEU A 53 8.23 -6.38 -11.88
CA LEU A 53 7.74 -7.18 -10.77
C LEU A 53 7.21 -8.51 -11.29
N LEU A 54 7.32 -9.55 -10.47
CA LEU A 54 6.67 -10.83 -10.71
C LEU A 54 5.25 -10.74 -10.19
N LEU A 55 4.29 -11.15 -11.02
CA LEU A 55 2.91 -11.24 -10.56
C LEU A 55 2.74 -12.47 -9.68
N PRO A 56 1.93 -12.38 -8.62
CA PRO A 56 1.63 -13.54 -7.78
C PRO A 56 0.92 -14.62 -8.61
N ASP A 57 1.24 -15.88 -8.31
CA ASP A 57 0.62 -17.04 -8.96
C ASP A 57 -0.75 -17.35 -8.31
N VAL A 58 -1.72 -16.52 -8.67
CA VAL A 58 -3.10 -16.57 -8.16
C VAL A 58 -4.08 -16.18 -9.27
N PRO A 59 -5.38 -16.50 -9.13
CA PRO A 59 -6.40 -16.00 -10.04
C PRO A 59 -6.31 -14.48 -10.18
N ARG A 60 -6.29 -14.00 -11.42
CA ARG A 60 -6.16 -12.57 -11.75
C ARG A 60 -7.50 -11.87 -11.68
N GLU A 61 -8.11 -11.91 -10.49
CA GLU A 61 -9.46 -11.41 -10.25
C GLU A 61 -9.50 -10.58 -8.97
N GLY A 62 -10.16 -9.42 -9.04
CA GLY A 62 -10.39 -8.60 -7.85
C GLY A 62 -9.10 -8.08 -7.23
N ILE A 63 -8.98 -8.19 -5.90
CA ILE A 63 -7.86 -7.64 -5.13
C ILE A 63 -7.08 -8.79 -4.50
N VAL A 64 -5.75 -8.76 -4.68
CA VAL A 64 -4.81 -9.68 -4.04
C VAL A 64 -3.83 -8.84 -3.23
N VAL A 65 -3.63 -9.20 -1.96
CA VAL A 65 -2.67 -8.54 -1.08
C VAL A 65 -1.52 -9.49 -0.81
N ASN A 66 -0.30 -9.09 -1.16
CA ASN A 66 0.93 -9.82 -0.84
C ASN A 66 1.68 -9.09 0.29
N LEU A 67 1.61 -9.66 1.50
CA LEU A 67 2.25 -9.07 2.68
C LEU A 67 3.79 -9.13 2.63
N ALA A 68 4.37 -10.15 1.98
CA ALA A 68 5.83 -10.28 1.88
C ALA A 68 6.44 -9.20 0.99
N GLU A 69 5.68 -8.72 0.01
CA GLU A 69 6.12 -7.65 -0.90
C GLU A 69 5.55 -6.27 -0.56
N LEU A 70 4.66 -6.19 0.44
CA LEU A 70 3.94 -4.96 0.81
C LEU A 70 3.19 -4.35 -0.38
N ARG A 71 2.53 -5.19 -1.19
CA ARG A 71 1.84 -4.79 -2.41
C ARG A 71 0.40 -5.27 -2.44
N LEU A 72 -0.46 -4.41 -2.97
CA LEU A 72 -1.81 -4.72 -3.39
C LEU A 72 -1.87 -4.77 -4.91
N TYR A 73 -2.41 -5.86 -5.44
CA TYR A 73 -2.66 -6.09 -6.85
C TYR A 73 -4.17 -6.00 -7.09
N TYR A 74 -4.60 -5.12 -7.99
CA TYR A 74 -5.99 -5.02 -8.43
C TYR A 74 -6.11 -5.42 -9.90
N PHE A 75 -6.94 -6.42 -10.16
CA PHE A 75 -7.29 -6.93 -11.47
C PHE A 75 -8.72 -6.47 -11.82
N PRO A 76 -8.87 -5.33 -12.52
CA PRO A 76 -10.18 -4.81 -12.89
C PRO A 76 -10.93 -5.77 -13.82
N PRO A 77 -12.24 -5.98 -13.59
CA PRO A 77 -13.03 -6.90 -14.39
C PRO A 77 -13.09 -6.46 -15.85
N GLY A 78 -12.94 -7.42 -16.76
CA GLY A 78 -13.01 -7.18 -18.21
C GLY A 78 -11.79 -6.47 -18.81
N GLN A 79 -10.73 -6.25 -18.04
CA GLN A 79 -9.51 -5.62 -18.53
C GLN A 79 -8.31 -6.54 -18.31
N ASN A 80 -7.45 -6.68 -19.31
CA ASN A 80 -6.19 -7.43 -19.18
C ASN A 80 -5.06 -6.51 -18.68
N ILE A 81 -5.32 -5.83 -17.57
CA ILE A 81 -4.34 -4.97 -16.89
C ILE A 81 -4.28 -5.35 -15.42
N VAL A 82 -3.18 -4.97 -14.76
CA VAL A 82 -3.03 -5.07 -13.32
C VAL A 82 -2.58 -3.71 -12.80
N GLN A 83 -3.22 -3.26 -11.73
CA GLN A 83 -2.84 -2.05 -11.01
C GLN A 83 -2.16 -2.47 -9.72
N VAL A 84 -0.97 -1.93 -9.46
CA VAL A 84 -0.14 -2.32 -8.31
C VAL A 84 0.04 -1.11 -7.41
N TYR A 85 -0.23 -1.28 -6.13
CA TYR A 85 -0.15 -0.23 -5.13
C TYR A 85 0.71 -0.67 -3.96
N PRO A 86 1.67 0.16 -3.50
CA PRO A 86 2.34 -0.09 -2.23
C PRO A 86 1.36 0.06 -1.07
N ILE A 87 1.47 -0.80 -0.06
CA ILE A 87 0.63 -0.73 1.14
C ILE A 87 1.46 -0.75 2.42
N GLY A 88 0.91 -0.16 3.48
CA GLY A 88 1.35 -0.40 4.84
C GLY A 88 0.56 -1.54 5.47
N ILE A 89 1.15 -2.23 6.44
CA ILE A 89 0.52 -3.32 7.19
C ILE A 89 0.55 -3.01 8.68
N GLY A 90 -0.25 -3.76 9.45
CA GLY A 90 -0.27 -3.64 10.89
C GLY A 90 1.04 -4.06 11.56
N LEU A 91 1.33 -3.48 12.72
CA LEU A 91 2.47 -3.88 13.57
C LEU A 91 2.17 -5.20 14.28
N GLN A 92 3.19 -5.77 14.93
CA GLN A 92 3.04 -6.97 15.75
C GLN A 92 1.98 -6.73 16.85
N GLY A 93 1.07 -7.69 17.02
CA GLY A 93 -0.12 -7.61 17.88
C GLY A 93 -1.31 -6.87 17.26
N LEU A 94 -1.15 -6.29 16.07
CA LEU A 94 -2.20 -5.63 15.27
C LEU A 94 -2.10 -6.08 13.80
N GLU A 95 -1.75 -7.36 13.57
CA GLU A 95 -1.40 -7.87 12.25
C GLU A 95 -2.55 -7.74 11.25
N THR A 96 -2.19 -7.49 10.00
CA THR A 96 -3.14 -7.66 8.89
C THR A 96 -3.43 -9.16 8.73
N PRO A 97 -4.68 -9.61 8.92
CA PRO A 97 -5.00 -11.04 8.94
C PRO A 97 -4.86 -11.66 7.55
N LEU A 98 -4.44 -12.93 7.51
CA LEU A 98 -4.45 -13.74 6.30
C LEU A 98 -5.85 -14.32 6.09
N MET A 99 -6.59 -13.81 5.11
CA MET A 99 -7.95 -14.27 4.83
C MET A 99 -8.37 -13.96 3.39
N THR A 100 -9.43 -14.64 2.93
CA THR A 100 -10.22 -14.20 1.78
C THR A 100 -11.39 -13.38 2.28
N THR A 101 -11.57 -12.17 1.74
CA THR A 101 -12.64 -11.26 2.15
C THR A 101 -13.13 -10.40 0.99
N LYS A 102 -14.15 -9.58 1.23
CA LYS A 102 -14.73 -8.65 0.26
C LYS A 102 -14.82 -7.24 0.82
N ILE A 103 -14.75 -6.24 -0.04
CA ILE A 103 -15.01 -4.85 0.33
C ILE A 103 -16.49 -4.73 0.75
N GLY A 104 -16.74 -4.41 2.02
CA GLY A 104 -18.09 -4.21 2.54
C GLY A 104 -18.67 -2.83 2.23
N GLN A 105 -17.85 -1.78 2.40
CA GLN A 105 -18.26 -0.39 2.18
C GLN A 105 -17.04 0.46 1.78
N LYS A 106 -17.29 1.50 0.98
CA LYS A 106 -16.32 2.56 0.69
C LYS A 106 -16.89 3.88 1.17
N ILE A 107 -16.20 4.54 2.10
CA ILE A 107 -16.57 5.88 2.60
C ILE A 107 -15.60 6.88 1.98
N PRO A 108 -16.06 7.85 1.17
CA PRO A 108 -15.21 8.93 0.68
C PRO A 108 -14.74 9.83 1.83
N ASN A 109 -13.45 10.19 1.84
CA ASN A 109 -12.83 11.09 2.82
C ASN A 109 -13.13 10.73 4.29
N PRO A 110 -12.80 9.50 4.73
CA PRO A 110 -13.06 9.08 6.10
C PRO A 110 -12.11 9.77 7.08
N HIS A 111 -12.62 10.10 8.26
CA HIS A 111 -11.84 10.44 9.45
C HIS A 111 -11.96 9.30 10.46
N LEU A 112 -11.06 9.21 11.45
CA LEU A 112 -11.02 8.06 12.37
C LEU A 112 -12.38 7.78 13.05
N ASP A 113 -13.11 8.83 13.44
CA ASP A 113 -14.44 8.69 14.07
C ASP A 113 -15.52 8.14 13.12
N THR A 114 -15.32 8.23 11.80
CA THR A 114 -16.24 7.57 10.84
C THR A 114 -16.24 6.06 11.05
N TYR A 115 -15.09 5.47 11.38
CA TYR A 115 -15.00 4.03 11.61
C TYR A 115 -15.81 3.61 12.84
N ARG A 116 -15.70 4.36 13.94
CA ARG A 116 -16.43 4.06 15.18
C ARG A 116 -17.95 4.14 15.03
N ARG A 117 -18.44 5.01 14.12
CA ARG A 117 -19.87 5.19 13.85
C ARG A 117 -20.45 4.13 12.91
N TYR A 118 -19.64 3.67 11.95
CA TYR A 118 -20.10 2.79 10.87
C TYR A 118 -19.56 1.36 10.94
N SER A 119 -18.71 1.02 11.91
CA SER A 119 -18.19 -0.35 12.06
C SER A 119 -19.36 -1.30 12.35
N PRO A 120 -19.79 -2.16 11.39
CA PRO A 120 -20.63 -3.28 11.77
C PRO A 120 -19.78 -4.14 12.71
N ALA A 121 -20.32 -4.52 13.87
CA ALA A 121 -19.63 -5.47 14.74
C ALA A 121 -19.18 -6.67 13.88
N ILE A 122 -17.88 -6.94 13.84
CA ILE A 122 -17.35 -8.12 13.16
C ILE A 122 -18.07 -9.31 13.83
N PRO A 123 -18.80 -10.16 13.08
CA PRO A 123 -19.50 -11.29 13.69
C PRO A 123 -18.47 -12.20 14.37
N GLY A 124 -18.44 -12.16 15.71
CA GLY A 124 -17.44 -12.85 16.54
C GLY A 124 -16.86 -11.99 17.67
N GLU A 125 -16.99 -10.67 17.61
CA GLU A 125 -16.40 -9.73 18.57
C GLU A 125 -17.45 -9.18 19.55
N ARG A 126 -18.28 -10.07 20.11
CA ARG A 126 -19.17 -9.71 21.22
C ARG A 126 -18.37 -9.82 22.51
N ASP A 127 -17.75 -8.74 22.98
CA ASP A 127 -17.69 -8.40 24.42
C ASP A 127 -16.86 -7.17 24.85
N GLN A 128 -16.42 -6.27 23.96
CA GLN A 128 -15.69 -5.08 24.41
C GLN A 128 -16.39 -3.76 24.11
N ALA A 129 -17.03 -3.28 25.19
CA ALA A 129 -17.17 -1.89 25.59
C ALA A 129 -18.33 -1.07 24.99
N ALA A 130 -19.40 -1.08 25.80
CA ALA A 130 -19.95 0.12 26.42
C ALA A 130 -20.74 1.10 25.55
N ALA A 131 -22.05 1.08 25.82
CA ALA A 131 -23.04 2.11 25.59
C ALA A 131 -22.50 3.56 25.69
N CYS A 132 -22.87 4.39 24.70
CA CYS A 132 -23.04 5.81 24.93
C CYS A 132 -24.49 6.21 24.64
N ARG A 133 -25.30 6.20 25.69
CA ARG A 133 -26.57 6.94 25.76
C ARG A 133 -26.23 8.41 25.94
N ALA A 134 -26.16 9.19 24.86
CA ALA A 134 -26.40 10.64 24.87
C ALA A 134 -26.24 11.21 23.46
N CYS A 135 -27.37 11.40 22.78
CA CYS A 135 -27.72 12.66 22.10
C CYS A 135 -29.18 12.49 21.66
N ARG A 136 -30.08 12.95 22.54
CA ARG A 136 -31.47 13.25 22.21
C ARG A 136 -31.53 14.58 21.44
N ALA A 137 -32.54 14.63 20.56
CA ALA A 137 -33.09 15.78 19.83
C ALA A 137 -32.21 16.40 18.74
#